data_AF-A0A7J3V3Y6-F1
#
_entry.id   AF-A0A7J3V3Y6-F1
#
_cell.length_a   1.000
_cell.length_b   1.000
_cell.length_c   1.000
_cell.angle_alpha   90.00
_cell.angle_beta   90.00
_cell.angle_gamma   90.00
#
_symmetry.space_group_name_H-M   'P 1'
#
loop_
_entity.id
_entity.type
_entity.pdbx_description
1 polymer ?
#
loop_
_entity_poly.entity_id
_entity_poly.type
_entity_poly.pdbx_seq_one_letter_code
_entity_poly.pdbx_strand_id
1 'polypeptide(L)' 'MPVEFIENFLVVWNPEDGAKLYKMGFYGKPLGIPKPKIPEFKVPLILDLMEGL' A
#
# COMPACT_ATOMS: atom_id res chain seq x y z
N MET A 1 6.84 -3.44 10.44
CA MET A 1 6.68 -2.45 9.35
C MET A 1 6.19 -1.16 10.00
N PRO A 2 6.90 -0.03 9.87
CA PRO A 2 6.35 1.25 10.28
C PRO A 2 5.24 1.66 9.29
N VAL A 3 4.09 2.03 9.83
CA VAL A 3 2.93 2.52 9.08
C VAL A 3 2.54 3.85 9.68
N GLU A 4 2.28 4.84 8.84
CA GLU A 4 1.89 6.17 9.29
C GLU A 4 0.41 6.42 8.99
N PHE A 5 -0.33 6.93 9.97
CA PHE A 5 -1.72 7.32 9.79
C PHE A 5 -1.79 8.79 9.38
N ILE A 6 -2.31 9.06 8.19
CA ILE A 6 -2.43 10.41 7.62
C ILE A 6 -3.88 10.60 7.17
N GLU A 7 -4.60 11.49 7.85
CA GLU A 7 -6.02 11.76 7.66
C GLU A 7 -6.90 10.50 7.79
N ASN A 8 -7.22 9.83 6.69
CA ASN A 8 -8.06 8.63 6.62
C ASN A 8 -7.32 7.43 6.00
N PHE A 9 -6.01 7.54 5.83
CA PHE A 9 -5.19 6.55 5.14
C PHE A 9 -4.09 6.02 6.04
N LEU A 10 -3.76 4.75 5.86
CA LEU A 10 -2.56 4.13 6.41
C LEU A 10 -1.51 4.05 5.30
N VAL A 11 -0.38 4.72 5.50
CA VAL A 11 0.71 4.81 4.52
C VAL A 11 1.84 3.87 4.91
N VAL A 12 2.14 2.93 4.03
CA VAL A 12 3.28 2.02 4.13
C VAL A 12 4.42 2.58 3.28
N TRP A 13 5.36 3.26 3.93
CA TRP A 13 6.45 3.96 3.26
C TRP A 13 7.47 3.04 2.60
N ASN A 14 7.71 1.85 3.18
CA ASN A 14 8.62 0.87 2.59
C ASN A 14 7.93 0.16 1.41
N PRO A 15 8.41 0.31 0.16
CA PRO A 15 7.78 -0.29 -1.00
C PRO A 15 7.81 -1.82 -1.00
N GLU A 16 8.81 -2.47 -0.41
CA GLU A 16 8.87 -3.93 -0.32
C GLU A 16 7.76 -4.47 0.59
N ASP A 17 7.50 -3.77 1.69
CA ASP A 17 6.44 -4.13 2.62
C ASP A 17 5.06 -3.85 2.01
N GLY A 18 4.91 -2.72 1.31
CA GLY A 18 3.72 -2.43 0.51
C GLY A 18 3.47 -3.48 -0.58
N ALA A 19 4.51 -3.90 -1.31
CA ALA A 19 4.39 -4.93 -2.33
C ALA A 19 3.98 -6.29 -1.74
N LYS A 20 4.48 -6.66 -0.54
CA LYS A 20 4.04 -7.88 0.15
C LYS A 20 2.54 -7.83 0.49
N LEU A 21 2.07 -6.70 1.05
CA LEU A 21 0.65 -6.50 1.36
C LEU A 21 -0.21 -6.58 0.09
N TYR A 22 0.21 -5.90 -0.98
CA TYR A 22 -0.49 -5.95 -2.26
C TYR A 22 -0.55 -7.37 -2.83
N LYS A 23 0.51 -8.17 -2.69
CA LYS A 23 0.54 -9.58 -3.13
C LYS A 23 -0.39 -10.50 -2.34
N MET A 24 -0.71 -10.17 -1.08
CA MET A 24 -1.55 -11.02 -0.23
C MET A 24 -3.04 -10.98 -0.58
N GLY A 25 -3.49 -9.97 -1.32
CA GLY A 25 -4.92 -9.84 -1.65
C GLY A 25 -5.31 -8.54 -2.35
N PHE A 26 -4.35 -7.86 -3.00
CA PHE A 26 -4.52 -6.55 -3.62
C PHE A 26 -4.93 -5.44 -2.65
N TYR A 27 -4.46 -5.53 -1.40
CA TYR A 27 -4.70 -4.51 -0.38
C TYR A 27 -4.08 -3.18 -0.78
N GLY A 28 -4.89 -2.12 -0.71
CA GLY A 28 -4.43 -0.76 -0.96
C GLY A 28 -4.06 -0.46 -2.40
N LYS A 29 -3.51 0.74 -2.57
CA LYS A 29 -3.18 1.33 -3.87
C LYS A 29 -1.77 1.91 -3.81
N PRO A 30 -0.86 1.53 -4.73
CA PRO A 30 0.45 2.15 -4.79
C PRO A 30 0.31 3.61 -5.22
N LEU A 31 0.99 4.51 -4.52
CA LEU A 31 0.87 5.95 -4.77
C LEU A 31 1.29 6.30 -6.21
N GLY A 32 0.37 6.92 -6.96
CA GLY A 32 0.63 7.39 -8.32
C GLY A 32 0.66 6.31 -9.41
N ILE A 33 0.45 5.03 -9.08
CA ILE A 33 0.38 3.94 -10.07
C ILE A 33 -1.08 3.46 -10.20
N PRO A 34 -1.82 3.93 -11.21
CA PRO A 34 -3.15 3.42 -11.46
C PRO A 34 -3.05 1.99 -12.00
N LYS A 35 -3.57 1.02 -11.24
CA LYS A 35 -3.70 -0.39 -11.60
C LYS A 35 -2.36 -1.03 -12.03
N PRO A 36 -1.50 -1.40 -11.06
CA PRO A 36 -0.18 -1.96 -11.35
C PRO A 36 -0.29 -3.26 -12.17
N LYS A 37 0.53 -3.37 -13.22
CA LYS A 37 0.59 -4.56 -14.10
C LYS A 37 1.29 -5.75 -13.43
N ILE A 38 2.22 -5.43 -12.52
CA ILE A 38 2.97 -6.39 -11.72
C ILE A 38 2.87 -5.98 -10.25
N PRO A 39 2.86 -6.93 -9.31
CA PRO A 39 2.69 -6.65 -7.89
C PRO A 39 3.97 -6.14 -7.20
N GLU A 40 5.04 -5.87 -7.94
CA GLU A 40 6.22 -5.15 -7.48
C GLU A 40 6.17 -3.67 -7.89
N PHE A 41 6.41 -2.77 -6.93
CA PHE A 41 6.50 -1.33 -7.17
C PHE A 41 7.48 -0.69 -6.19
N LYS A 42 7.99 0.51 -6.53
CA LYS A 42 8.98 1.25 -5.73
C LYS A 42 8.40 2.54 -5.12
N VAL A 43 7.11 2.55 -4.87
CA VAL A 43 6.37 3.68 -4.29
C VAL A 43 5.69 3.22 -2.99
N PRO A 44 5.35 4.16 -2.08
CA PRO A 44 4.56 3.83 -0.91
C PRO A 44 3.22 3.20 -1.28
N LEU A 45 2.72 2.31 -0.42
CA LEU A 45 1.37 1.75 -0.53
C LEU A 45 0.43 2.53 0.40
N ILE A 46 -0.73 2.92 -0.12
CA ILE A 46 -1.79 3.59 0.63
C ILE A 46 -2.91 2.59 0.87
N LEU A 47 -3.29 2.39 2.12
CA LEU A 47 -4.42 1.56 2.52
C LEU A 47 -5.58 2.46 2.95
N ASP A 48 -6.78 2.12 2.50
CA ASP A 48 -8.01 2.74 2.99
C ASP A 48 -8.30 2.17 4.40
N LEU A 49 -8.85 2.97 5.33
CA LEU A 49 -9.13 2.56 6.72
C LEU A 49 -9.94 1.25 6.86
N MET A 50 -10.78 0.93 5.87
CA MET A 50 -11.55 -0.32 5.86
C MET A 50 -10.70 -1.55 5.56
N GLU A 51 -9.52 -1.39 4.94
CA GLU A 51 -8.57 -2.46 4.65
C GLU A 51 -7.57 -2.70 5.81
N GLY A 52 -7.51 -1.79 6.78
CA GLY A 52 -6.60 -1.85 7.92
C GLY A 52 -7.15 -2.52 9.18
N LEU A 53 -8.37 -3.09 9.12
CA LEU A 53 -9.04 -3.75 10.25
C LEU A 53 -8.75 -5.25 10.32
#